data_AF-A0A8D8CVW7-F1
#
_entry.id   AF-A0A8D8CVW7-F1
#
_cell.length_a   1.000
_cell.length_b   1.000
_cell.length_c   1.000
_cell.angle_alpha   90.00
_cell.angle_beta   90.00
_cell.angle_gamma   90.00
#
_symmetry.space_group_name_H-M   'P 1'
#
loop_
_entity.id
_entity.type
_entity.pdbx_description
1 polymer ?
#
loop_
_entity_poly.entity_id
_entity_poly.type
_entity_poly.pdbx_seq_one_letter_code
_entity_poly.pdbx_strand_id
1 'polypeptide(L)'
;MLAPGIRVVRGPNWIWQNQDDGEGHVGTLCEIGRSGSTHSPEKTVVVNWDSGHRTNYRVGYQKQYDLIVVDNAQIGVKHPNIICDGCSKPGIAGIRFHCADCSNYDLCATCYGNDIHDLEHSFVRYQTANSVGVRVPPRQGALKIQLKGIFVGARVVRGPDWEWNNQDGGPNKTGRVMEIRGWDNESCR
;
A
#
# COMPACT_ATOMS: atom_id res chain seq x y z
N MET A 1 -8.42 -4.50 -8.28
CA MET A 1 -8.04 -3.60 -9.39
C MET A 1 -6.58 -3.22 -9.20
N LEU A 2 -5.75 -3.34 -10.23
CA LEU A 2 -4.37 -2.88 -10.22
C LEU A 2 -4.34 -1.53 -10.93
N ALA A 3 -3.80 -0.49 -10.28
CA ALA A 3 -3.75 0.86 -10.81
C ALA A 3 -2.50 1.60 -10.28
N PRO A 4 -1.95 2.57 -11.02
CA PRO A 4 -0.94 3.50 -10.49
C PRO A 4 -1.43 4.21 -9.24
N GLY A 5 -0.56 4.40 -8.25
CA GLY A 5 -0.85 5.01 -6.94
C GLY A 5 -0.95 4.01 -5.79
N ILE A 6 -1.13 2.71 -6.07
CA ILE A 6 -1.15 1.67 -5.04
C ILE A 6 0.20 1.61 -4.30
N ARG A 7 0.14 1.50 -2.98
CA ARG A 7 1.32 1.32 -2.12
C ARG A 7 1.61 -0.17 -1.93
N VAL A 8 2.86 -0.55 -2.12
CA VAL A 8 3.31 -1.94 -2.13
C VAL A 8 4.56 -2.15 -1.30
N VAL A 9 4.79 -3.39 -0.89
CA VAL A 9 6.05 -3.90 -0.31
C VAL A 9 6.48 -5.15 -1.07
N ARG A 10 7.73 -5.62 -0.85
CA ARG A 10 8.17 -6.92 -1.38
C ARG A 10 7.23 -8.06 -0.99
N GLY A 11 7.03 -8.99 -1.91
CA GLY A 11 6.13 -10.14 -1.79
C GLY A 11 6.84 -11.49 -1.71
N PRO A 12 6.09 -12.60 -1.70
CA PRO A 12 6.61 -13.93 -1.41
C PRO A 12 7.55 -14.49 -2.48
N ASN A 13 7.49 -13.99 -3.72
CA ASN A 13 8.36 -14.44 -4.81
C ASN A 13 9.53 -13.47 -5.07
N TRP A 14 9.76 -12.51 -4.18
CA TRP A 14 10.84 -11.54 -4.29
C TRP A 14 12.22 -12.23 -4.33
N ILE A 15 13.01 -11.88 -5.35
CA ILE A 15 14.39 -12.37 -5.54
C ILE A 15 15.39 -11.23 -5.79
N TRP A 16 14.97 -9.98 -5.58
CA TRP A 16 15.68 -8.79 -6.05
C TRP A 16 16.52 -8.13 -4.95
N GLN A 17 17.09 -8.96 -4.06
CA GLN A 17 17.94 -8.51 -2.94
C GLN A 17 17.27 -7.37 -2.15
N ASN A 18 17.94 -6.24 -1.96
CA ASN A 18 17.41 -5.05 -1.29
C ASN A 18 17.18 -3.88 -2.26
N GLN A 19 16.68 -4.15 -3.47
CA GLN A 19 16.29 -3.09 -4.40
C GLN A 19 15.16 -2.19 -3.89
N ASP A 20 14.41 -2.64 -2.89
CA ASP A 20 13.42 -1.89 -2.12
C ASP A 20 13.98 -1.32 -0.80
N ASP A 21 15.29 -1.43 -0.53
CA ASP A 21 15.95 -1.03 0.73
C ASP A 21 15.71 -1.95 1.94
N GLY A 22 15.11 -3.13 1.73
CA GLY A 22 14.93 -4.12 2.78
C GLY A 22 13.46 -4.37 3.13
N GLU A 23 13.20 -5.45 3.87
CA GLU A 23 11.85 -5.84 4.24
C GLU A 23 11.09 -4.73 5.02
N GLY A 24 9.84 -4.52 4.62
CA GLY A 24 8.95 -3.49 5.16
C GLY A 24 9.02 -2.13 4.45
N HIS A 25 10.00 -1.89 3.57
CA HIS A 25 10.05 -0.64 2.81
C HIS A 25 8.96 -0.58 1.75
N VAL A 26 8.35 0.60 1.65
CA VAL A 26 7.18 0.84 0.81
C VAL A 26 7.57 1.50 -0.49
N GLY A 27 6.86 1.16 -1.56
CA GLY A 27 6.93 1.84 -2.86
C GLY A 27 5.55 2.16 -3.41
N THR A 28 5.53 3.00 -4.44
CA THR A 28 4.32 3.36 -5.21
C THR A 28 4.36 2.67 -6.56
N LEU A 29 3.28 1.98 -6.94
CA LEU A 29 3.09 1.51 -8.31
C LEU A 29 2.88 2.72 -9.23
N CYS A 30 3.71 2.89 -10.26
CA CYS A 30 3.66 4.03 -11.17
C CYS A 30 3.19 3.67 -12.58
N GLU A 31 3.47 2.45 -13.05
CA GLU A 31 3.11 2.02 -14.40
C GLU A 31 2.71 0.54 -14.41
N ILE A 32 1.74 0.20 -15.26
CA ILE A 32 1.34 -1.19 -15.54
C ILE A 32 1.94 -1.60 -16.88
N GLY A 33 2.64 -2.73 -16.88
CA GLY A 33 3.26 -3.27 -18.08
C GLY A 33 2.24 -3.74 -19.12
N ARG A 34 2.63 -3.67 -20.39
CA ARG A 34 1.75 -3.82 -21.56
C ARG A 34 2.42 -4.65 -22.65
N SER A 35 1.60 -5.29 -23.47
CA SER A 35 2.07 -6.08 -24.62
C SER A 35 2.98 -5.26 -25.52
N GLY A 36 4.11 -5.85 -25.92
CA GLY A 36 5.08 -5.22 -26.82
C GLY A 36 6.05 -4.23 -26.18
N SER A 37 5.88 -3.88 -24.89
CA SER A 37 6.87 -3.05 -24.18
C SER A 37 8.14 -3.84 -23.86
N THR A 38 9.29 -3.32 -24.27
CA THR A 38 10.61 -3.89 -23.98
C THR A 38 11.04 -3.65 -22.52
N HIS A 39 10.59 -2.56 -21.91
CA HIS A 39 10.97 -2.16 -20.56
C HIS A 39 9.98 -2.60 -19.49
N SER A 40 8.70 -2.77 -19.84
CA SER A 40 7.65 -3.19 -18.89
C SER A 40 6.64 -4.09 -19.60
N PRO A 41 7.00 -5.37 -19.82
CA PRO A 41 6.12 -6.34 -20.48
C PRO A 41 4.83 -6.59 -19.71
N GLU A 42 3.87 -7.28 -20.33
CA GLU A 42 2.64 -7.69 -19.64
C GLU A 42 2.92 -8.46 -18.33
N LYS A 43 1.99 -8.32 -17.38
CA LYS A 43 2.06 -8.94 -16.05
C LYS A 43 3.29 -8.50 -15.23
N THR A 44 3.82 -7.32 -15.55
CA THR A 44 4.79 -6.59 -14.73
C THR A 44 4.24 -5.21 -14.38
N VAL A 45 4.82 -4.58 -13.38
CA VAL A 45 4.54 -3.20 -12.99
C VAL A 45 5.83 -2.47 -12.69
N VAL A 46 5.88 -1.16 -12.87
CA VAL A 46 6.98 -0.32 -12.38
C VAL A 46 6.62 0.23 -11.01
N VAL A 47 7.55 0.09 -10.07
CA VAL A 47 7.44 0.64 -8.72
C VAL A 47 8.52 1.71 -8.53
N ASN A 48 8.13 2.84 -7.98
CA ASN A 48 9.03 3.83 -7.41
C ASN A 48 9.08 3.61 -5.89
N TRP A 49 10.19 3.07 -5.39
CA TRP A 49 10.39 2.87 -3.96
C TRP A 49 10.58 4.21 -3.27
N ASP A 50 10.16 4.30 -2.01
CA ASP A 50 10.29 5.53 -1.22
C ASP A 50 11.74 5.99 -1.02
N SER A 51 12.71 5.07 -1.18
CA SER A 51 14.15 5.35 -1.20
C SER A 51 14.64 5.99 -2.51
N GLY A 52 13.79 6.07 -3.53
CA GLY A 52 14.05 6.68 -4.84
C GLY A 52 14.42 5.69 -5.95
N HIS A 53 14.60 4.39 -5.64
CA HIS A 53 14.88 3.39 -6.66
C HIS A 53 13.61 3.05 -7.47
N ARG A 54 13.70 3.11 -8.81
CA ARG A 54 12.58 2.85 -9.72
C ARG A 54 12.90 1.71 -10.68
N THR A 55 12.12 0.64 -10.66
CA THR A 55 12.27 -0.49 -11.59
C THR A 55 11.00 -1.33 -11.68
N ASN A 56 10.97 -2.33 -12.56
CA ASN A 56 9.83 -3.21 -12.78
C ASN A 56 9.90 -4.54 -12.02
N TYR A 57 8.72 -5.05 -11.64
CA TYR A 57 8.54 -6.27 -10.84
C TYR A 57 7.40 -7.14 -11.37
N ARG A 58 7.43 -8.43 -11.05
CA ARG A 58 6.46 -9.42 -11.56
C ARG A 58 5.18 -9.39 -10.74
N VAL A 59 4.04 -9.33 -11.42
CA VAL A 59 2.68 -9.42 -10.82
C VAL A 59 1.84 -10.48 -11.52
N GLY A 60 2.50 -11.56 -11.95
CA GLY A 60 1.91 -12.65 -12.74
C GLY A 60 2.79 -13.11 -13.90
N TYR A 61 3.86 -12.37 -14.24
CA TYR A 61 4.85 -12.82 -15.21
C TYR A 61 5.51 -14.10 -14.70
N GLN A 62 5.48 -15.16 -15.52
CA GLN A 62 5.89 -16.52 -15.11
C GLN A 62 5.19 -17.03 -13.84
N LYS A 63 3.96 -16.55 -13.55
CA LYS A 63 3.19 -16.89 -12.33
C LYS A 63 3.86 -16.45 -11.01
N GLN A 64 4.78 -15.49 -11.06
CA GLN A 64 5.45 -14.94 -9.89
C GLN A 64 4.82 -13.62 -9.44
N TYR A 65 4.74 -13.43 -8.12
CA TYR A 65 4.18 -12.24 -7.49
C TYR A 65 5.21 -11.65 -6.51
N ASP A 66 5.93 -10.64 -7.00
CA ASP A 66 7.03 -10.02 -6.26
C ASP A 66 6.56 -8.95 -5.27
N LEU A 67 5.27 -8.62 -5.25
CA LEU A 67 4.74 -7.48 -4.50
C LEU A 67 3.49 -7.87 -3.71
N ILE A 68 3.32 -7.22 -2.55
CA ILE A 68 2.10 -7.26 -1.75
C ILE A 68 1.52 -5.84 -1.70
N VAL A 69 0.21 -5.71 -1.94
CA VAL A 69 -0.52 -4.46 -1.75
C VAL A 69 -0.70 -4.20 -0.25
N VAL A 70 -0.22 -3.04 0.22
CA VAL A 70 -0.39 -2.60 1.62
C VAL A 70 -1.43 -1.51 1.76
N ASP A 71 -1.61 -0.67 0.73
CA ASP A 71 -2.66 0.33 0.70
C ASP A 71 -3.07 0.67 -0.74
N ASN A 72 -4.36 0.87 -0.95
CA ASN A 72 -4.97 1.27 -2.21
C ASN A 72 -5.96 2.44 -2.05
N ALA A 73 -5.97 3.11 -0.90
CA ALA A 73 -6.82 4.28 -0.67
C ALA A 73 -6.44 5.48 -1.56
N GLN A 74 -5.16 5.56 -1.98
CA GLN A 74 -4.62 6.59 -2.87
C GLN A 74 -5.27 6.57 -4.25
N ILE A 75 -5.75 5.40 -4.70
CA ILE A 75 -6.44 5.24 -5.98
C ILE A 75 -7.97 5.38 -5.83
N GLY A 76 -8.43 5.94 -4.70
CA GLY A 76 -9.83 6.22 -4.41
C GLY A 76 -10.67 5.02 -3.96
N VAL A 77 -10.05 3.89 -3.61
CA VAL A 77 -10.79 2.76 -3.02
C VAL A 77 -11.34 3.18 -1.66
N LYS A 78 -12.65 3.01 -1.48
CA LYS A 78 -13.34 3.27 -0.22
C LYS A 78 -14.56 2.37 -0.03
N HIS A 79 -14.91 2.14 1.22
CA HIS A 79 -16.12 1.46 1.67
C HIS A 79 -16.99 2.49 2.43
N PRO A 80 -17.78 3.32 1.72
CA PRO A 80 -18.34 4.56 2.27
C PRO A 80 -19.33 4.33 3.41
N ASN A 81 -20.06 3.20 3.38
CA ASN A 81 -21.11 2.89 4.35
C ASN A 81 -20.61 2.04 5.53
N ILE A 82 -19.29 1.88 5.69
CA ILE A 82 -18.68 1.06 6.73
C ILE A 82 -17.86 1.95 7.65
N ILE A 83 -18.09 1.81 8.95
CA ILE A 83 -17.33 2.49 10.00
C ILE A 83 -16.28 1.52 10.52
N CYS A 84 -15.05 1.98 10.71
CA CYS A 84 -14.03 1.17 11.37
C CYS A 84 -14.29 1.13 12.89
N ASP A 85 -14.58 -0.03 13.47
CA ASP A 85 -14.84 -0.19 14.91
C ASP A 85 -13.61 0.16 15.76
N GLY A 86 -12.41 -0.02 15.21
CA GLY A 86 -11.16 0.28 15.93
C GLY A 86 -10.83 1.77 16.10
N CYS A 87 -11.21 2.63 15.15
CA CYS A 87 -10.89 4.07 15.19
C CYS A 87 -12.10 4.99 15.01
N SER A 88 -13.30 4.42 14.90
CA SER A 88 -14.57 5.12 14.72
C SER A 88 -14.66 6.05 13.50
N LYS A 89 -13.72 5.95 12.54
CA LYS A 89 -13.75 6.75 11.32
C LYS A 89 -14.79 6.19 10.34
N PRO A 90 -15.74 6.99 9.84
CA PRO A 90 -16.70 6.55 8.84
C PRO A 90 -16.04 6.45 7.46
N GLY A 91 -16.50 5.51 6.64
CA GLY A 91 -15.99 5.31 5.30
C GLY A 91 -14.57 4.76 5.30
N ILE A 92 -14.41 3.45 5.48
CA ILE A 92 -13.07 2.82 5.44
C ILE A 92 -12.40 3.14 4.10
N ALA A 93 -11.32 3.92 4.16
CA ALA A 93 -10.45 4.23 3.03
C ALA A 93 -9.50 3.04 2.80
N GLY A 94 -9.42 2.57 1.56
CA GLY A 94 -8.62 1.43 1.15
C GLY A 94 -9.21 0.08 1.55
N ILE A 95 -8.35 -0.86 1.93
CA ILE A 95 -8.71 -2.25 2.23
C ILE A 95 -9.54 -2.33 3.52
N ARG A 96 -10.67 -3.04 3.44
CA ARG A 96 -11.53 -3.39 4.58
C ARG A 96 -11.22 -4.79 5.09
N PHE A 97 -11.15 -4.93 6.42
CA PHE A 97 -11.02 -6.20 7.12
C PHE A 97 -12.26 -6.43 8.00
N HIS A 98 -13.11 -7.36 7.57
CA HIS A 98 -14.30 -7.75 8.32
C HIS A 98 -14.00 -8.97 9.18
N CYS A 99 -14.31 -8.98 10.48
CA CYS A 99 -14.13 -10.15 11.32
C CYS A 99 -15.05 -11.29 10.83
N ALA A 100 -14.52 -12.49 10.65
CA ALA A 100 -15.31 -13.63 10.20
C ALA A 100 -16.07 -14.33 11.34
N ASP A 101 -15.71 -14.01 12.58
CA ASP A 101 -16.18 -14.69 13.79
C ASP A 101 -17.15 -13.81 14.61
N CYS A 102 -17.13 -12.49 14.39
CA CYS A 102 -18.02 -11.52 15.02
C CYS A 102 -19.06 -10.98 14.04
N SER A 103 -20.27 -10.70 14.54
CA SER A 103 -21.28 -9.98 13.75
C SER A 103 -20.92 -8.49 13.63
N ASN A 104 -20.90 -7.96 12.40
CA ASN A 104 -20.73 -6.53 12.10
C ASN A 104 -19.48 -5.88 12.74
N TYR A 105 -18.33 -6.53 12.68
CA TYR A 105 -17.08 -5.95 13.17
C TYR A 105 -16.10 -5.72 12.01
N ASP A 106 -15.71 -4.48 11.78
CA ASP A 106 -14.95 -4.01 10.63
C ASP A 106 -13.76 -3.13 11.05
N LEU A 107 -12.60 -3.42 10.47
CA LEU A 107 -11.37 -2.66 10.67
C LEU A 107 -10.85 -2.10 9.36
N CYS A 108 -10.33 -0.87 9.40
CA CYS A 108 -9.46 -0.36 8.35
C CYS A 108 -8.09 -1.06 8.40
N ALA A 109 -7.32 -0.97 7.32
CA ALA A 109 -5.98 -1.57 7.23
C ALA A 109 -5.06 -1.16 8.39
N THR A 110 -5.11 0.11 8.83
CA THR A 110 -4.31 0.60 9.97
C THR A 110 -4.69 -0.09 11.28
N CYS A 111 -5.98 -0.18 11.60
CA CYS A 111 -6.43 -0.84 12.83
C CYS A 111 -6.17 -2.35 12.79
N TYR A 112 -6.37 -2.99 11.64
CA TYR A 112 -6.04 -4.40 11.45
C TYR A 112 -4.54 -4.65 11.67
N GLY A 113 -3.67 -3.80 11.10
CA GLY A 113 -2.22 -3.88 11.27
C GLY A 113 -1.73 -3.44 12.66
N ASN A 114 -2.52 -2.70 13.43
CA ASN A 114 -2.20 -2.31 14.80
C ASN A 114 -2.75 -3.29 15.86
N ASP A 115 -3.11 -4.51 15.45
CA ASP A 115 -3.56 -5.57 16.35
C ASP A 115 -4.80 -5.18 17.17
N ILE A 116 -5.63 -4.28 16.61
CA ILE A 116 -6.94 -3.98 17.20
C ILE A 116 -7.86 -5.18 16.97
N HIS A 117 -8.72 -5.47 17.95
CA HIS A 117 -9.58 -6.66 18.02
C HIS A 117 -8.82 -7.96 18.31
N ASP A 118 -9.57 -9.00 18.67
CA ASP A 118 -9.03 -10.33 18.96
C ASP A 118 -8.09 -10.83 17.83
N LEU A 119 -6.92 -11.34 18.23
CA LEU A 119 -5.90 -11.84 17.31
C LEU A 119 -6.13 -13.30 16.93
N GLU A 120 -6.92 -14.04 17.71
CA GLU A 120 -7.34 -15.41 17.41
C GLU A 120 -8.50 -15.44 16.39
N HIS A 121 -9.18 -14.32 16.18
CA HIS A 121 -10.22 -14.21 15.15
C HIS A 121 -9.63 -14.12 13.74
N SER A 122 -10.25 -14.86 12.84
CA SER A 122 -10.01 -14.79 11.41
C SER A 122 -10.77 -13.60 10.80
N PHE A 123 -10.27 -13.09 9.68
CA PHE A 123 -10.88 -11.95 9.00
C PHE A 123 -11.18 -12.27 7.55
N VAL A 124 -12.09 -11.52 6.93
CA VAL A 124 -12.32 -11.48 5.49
C VAL A 124 -11.80 -10.15 4.98
N ARG A 125 -10.80 -10.21 4.09
CA ARG A 125 -10.18 -9.06 3.44
C ARG A 125 -10.95 -8.73 2.17
N TYR A 126 -11.48 -7.50 2.09
CA TYR A 126 -12.07 -6.94 0.89
C TYR A 126 -11.12 -5.89 0.30
N GLN A 127 -10.56 -6.17 -0.87
CA GLN A 127 -9.66 -5.24 -1.54
C GLN A 127 -10.38 -4.00 -2.08
N THR A 128 -11.67 -4.13 -2.42
CA THR A 128 -12.53 -3.04 -2.90
C THR A 128 -13.96 -3.30 -2.43
N ALA A 129 -14.86 -2.31 -2.55
CA ALA A 129 -16.28 -2.48 -2.22
C ALA A 129 -16.97 -3.64 -2.97
N ASN A 130 -16.51 -3.95 -4.18
CA ASN A 130 -17.11 -4.96 -5.06
C ASN A 130 -16.25 -6.24 -5.19
N SER A 131 -15.15 -6.35 -4.44
CA SER A 131 -14.30 -7.54 -4.51
C SER A 131 -14.92 -8.70 -3.75
N VAL A 132 -14.73 -9.92 -4.25
CA VAL A 132 -14.96 -11.14 -3.45
C VAL A 132 -14.06 -11.09 -2.22
N GLY A 133 -14.64 -11.31 -1.05
CA GLY A 133 -13.90 -11.36 0.21
C GLY A 133 -12.97 -12.56 0.27
N VAL A 134 -11.73 -12.35 0.72
CA VAL A 134 -10.75 -13.42 0.91
C VAL A 134 -10.54 -13.63 2.39
N ARG A 135 -10.84 -14.84 2.90
CA ARG A 135 -10.58 -15.18 4.30
C ARG A 135 -9.06 -15.21 4.55
N VAL A 136 -8.62 -14.51 5.57
CA VAL A 136 -7.23 -14.47 6.06
C VAL A 136 -7.18 -15.12 7.44
N PRO A 137 -6.09 -15.84 7.76
CA PRO A 137 -5.97 -16.55 9.04
C PRO A 137 -5.91 -15.58 10.23
N PRO A 138 -6.07 -16.09 11.46
CA PRO A 138 -5.81 -15.34 12.68
C PRO A 138 -4.43 -14.66 12.66
N ARG A 139 -4.34 -13.50 13.31
CA ARG A 139 -3.10 -12.73 13.44
C ARG A 139 -2.20 -13.25 14.55
N GLN A 140 -2.75 -14.04 15.48
CA GLN A 140 -2.00 -14.59 16.61
C GLN A 140 -0.77 -15.38 16.12
N GLY A 141 0.41 -14.98 16.58
CA GLY A 141 1.68 -15.62 16.19
C GLY A 141 2.14 -15.32 14.76
N ALA A 142 1.43 -14.49 13.99
CA ALA A 142 1.86 -14.07 12.67
C ALA A 142 3.09 -13.15 12.75
N LEU A 143 3.99 -13.27 11.78
CA LEU A 143 5.12 -12.35 11.64
C LEU A 143 4.60 -10.94 11.31
N LYS A 144 4.95 -9.97 12.14
CA LYS A 144 4.62 -8.56 11.94
C LYS A 144 5.85 -7.78 11.54
N ILE A 145 5.74 -7.09 10.41
CA ILE A 145 6.82 -6.28 9.84
C ILE A 145 6.39 -4.82 9.88
N GLN A 146 7.24 -3.97 10.46
CA GLN A 146 7.01 -2.53 10.47
C GLN A 146 7.22 -1.96 9.07
N LEU A 147 6.23 -1.21 8.58
CA LEU A 147 6.36 -0.45 7.33
C LEU A 147 7.35 0.71 7.50
N LYS A 148 8.19 0.92 6.49
CA LYS A 148 9.25 1.94 6.43
C LYS A 148 9.17 2.70 5.10
N GLY A 149 9.56 3.98 5.10
CA GLY A 149 9.48 4.84 3.91
C GLY A 149 9.01 6.25 4.26
N ILE A 150 8.25 6.87 3.34
CA ILE A 150 7.70 8.22 3.45
C ILE A 150 6.47 8.19 4.37
N PHE A 151 6.76 8.17 5.67
CA PHE A 151 5.79 8.30 6.76
C PHE A 151 6.08 9.56 7.58
N VAL A 152 5.18 9.92 8.51
CA VAL A 152 5.39 11.05 9.42
C VAL A 152 6.74 10.94 10.12
N GLY A 153 7.50 12.01 10.08
CA GLY A 153 8.84 12.11 10.63
C GLY A 153 9.97 11.79 9.66
N ALA A 154 9.70 11.19 8.49
CA ALA A 154 10.70 10.87 7.49
C ALA A 154 11.40 12.14 6.96
N ARG A 155 12.71 12.04 6.72
CA ARG A 155 13.49 13.07 6.02
C ARG A 155 13.45 12.78 4.52
N VAL A 156 13.12 13.78 3.72
CA VAL A 156 12.84 13.61 2.28
C VAL A 156 13.54 14.68 1.44
N VAL A 157 13.74 14.38 0.16
CA VAL A 157 14.12 15.34 -0.89
C VAL A 157 13.07 15.27 -2.00
N ARG A 158 13.10 16.21 -2.95
CA ARG A 158 12.22 16.14 -4.13
C ARG A 158 12.36 14.79 -4.87
N GLY A 159 11.23 14.22 -5.28
CA GLY A 159 11.18 12.96 -6.04
C GLY A 159 11.35 13.16 -7.55
N PRO A 160 11.31 12.07 -8.34
CA PRO A 160 11.47 12.11 -9.79
C PRO A 160 10.33 12.87 -10.50
N ASP A 161 9.12 12.86 -9.92
CA ASP A 161 7.93 13.51 -10.47
C ASP A 161 7.73 14.95 -9.91
N TRP A 162 8.81 15.60 -9.43
CA TRP A 162 8.71 16.93 -8.83
C TRP A 162 8.53 18.04 -9.88
N GLU A 163 7.39 18.74 -9.81
CA GLU A 163 7.05 19.85 -10.71
C GLU A 163 6.87 21.20 -9.97
N TRP A 164 7.29 21.26 -8.70
CA TRP A 164 6.96 22.37 -7.78
C TRP A 164 8.07 23.41 -7.64
N ASN A 165 8.77 23.73 -8.74
CA ASN A 165 9.87 24.69 -8.77
C ASN A 165 10.90 24.45 -7.64
N ASN A 166 11.24 25.48 -6.86
CA ASN A 166 12.17 25.40 -5.73
C ASN A 166 11.48 25.66 -4.39
N GLN A 167 10.25 25.18 -4.21
CA GLN A 167 9.56 25.28 -2.90
C GLN A 167 10.33 24.58 -1.76
N ASP A 168 11.12 23.58 -2.09
CA ASP A 168 12.06 22.89 -1.19
C ASP A 168 13.39 23.63 -1.00
N GLY A 169 13.62 24.75 -1.69
CA GLY A 169 14.88 25.50 -1.68
C GLY A 169 15.94 24.99 -2.66
N GLY A 170 15.60 24.10 -3.58
CA GLY A 170 16.48 23.61 -4.65
C GLY A 170 16.85 22.12 -4.53
N PRO A 171 17.52 21.55 -5.55
CA PRO A 171 17.95 20.16 -5.54
C PRO A 171 18.80 19.82 -4.30
N ASN A 172 18.63 18.60 -3.78
CA ASN A 172 19.30 18.07 -2.58
C ASN A 172 18.93 18.75 -1.25
N LYS A 173 18.01 19.72 -1.24
CA LYS A 173 17.47 20.23 0.03
C LYS A 173 16.52 19.21 0.65
N THR A 174 16.65 19.05 1.95
CA THR A 174 15.87 18.06 2.71
C THR A 174 14.73 18.73 3.47
N GLY A 175 13.55 18.13 3.42
CA GLY A 175 12.42 18.43 4.28
C GLY A 175 12.13 17.30 5.29
N ARG A 176 11.11 17.50 6.11
CA ARG A 176 10.55 16.47 7.00
C ARG A 176 9.06 16.31 6.76
N VAL A 177 8.60 15.07 6.61
CA VAL A 177 7.18 14.76 6.47
C VAL A 177 6.48 15.04 7.79
N MET A 178 5.55 15.98 7.80
CA MET A 178 4.79 16.33 9.02
C MET A 178 3.52 15.50 9.15
N GLU A 179 2.94 15.07 8.03
CA GLU A 179 1.66 14.40 7.97
C GLU A 179 1.47 13.65 6.64
N ILE A 180 0.55 12.69 6.64
CA ILE A 180 0.11 11.96 5.46
C ILE A 180 -1.38 12.28 5.27
N ARG A 181 -1.74 12.80 4.10
CA ARG A 181 -3.11 13.22 3.76
C ARG A 181 -3.45 12.78 2.34
N GLY A 182 -4.75 12.66 2.05
CA GLY A 182 -5.25 12.66 0.67
C GLY A 182 -4.83 13.94 -0.07
N TRP A 183 -4.56 13.82 -1.36
CA TRP A 183 -4.18 14.93 -2.23
C TRP A 183 -5.38 15.80 -2.63
N ASP A 184 -6.56 15.19 -2.74
CA ASP A 184 -7.81 15.80 -3.21
C ASP A 184 -9.05 15.02 -2.69
N ASN A 185 -10.22 15.22 -3.31
CA ASN A 185 -11.44 14.49 -2.97
C ASN A 185 -11.48 13.04 -3.50
N GLU A 186 -10.57 12.69 -4.42
CA GLU A 186 -10.54 11.37 -5.06
C GLU A 186 -9.63 10.40 -4.29
N SER A 187 -8.50 10.90 -3.79
CA SER A 187 -7.56 10.15 -2.96
C SER A 187 -7.97 10.18 -1.48
N CYS A 188 -8.22 9.00 -0.92
CA CYS A 188 -8.72 8.89 0.45
C CYS A 188 -7.56 8.60 1.43
N ARG A 189 -7.15 9.56 2.29
CA ARG A 189 -6.26 9.31 3.44
C ARG A 189 -6.36 10.38 4.52
#